data_AF-A0A938N090-F1
#
_entry.id   AF-A0A938N090-F1
#
_cell.length_a   1.000
_cell.length_b   1.000
_cell.length_c   1.000
_cell.angle_alpha   90.00
_cell.angle_beta   90.00
_cell.angle_gamma   90.00
#
_symmetry.space_group_name_H-M   'P 1'
#
loop_
_entity.id
_entity.type
_entity.pdbx_description
1 polymer ?
#
loop_
_entity_poly.entity_id
_entity_poly.type
_entity_poly.pdbx_seq_one_letter_code
_entity_poly.pdbx_strand_id
1 'polypeptide(L)'
;MIEALKSDAIVDKVGGRFKLCSLIQRRLVQLMEGARPLVDRDGRSDLEIVIEEILQDKITLEIPRDLASNLGALPATVALGAPSEPAALPSP
;
A
#
# COMPACT_ATOMS: atom_id res chain seq x y z
N MET A 1 -18.90 -13.66 2.19
CA MET A 1 -17.68 -13.64 1.35
C MET A 1 -17.85 -12.51 0.38
N ILE A 2 -16.85 -11.65 0.19
CA ILE A 2 -16.98 -10.47 -0.68
C ILE A 2 -16.77 -10.89 -2.12
N GLU A 3 -17.81 -10.73 -2.95
CA GLU A 3 -17.84 -11.24 -4.32
C GLU A 3 -16.73 -10.64 -5.19
N ALA A 4 -16.41 -9.36 -4.99
CA ALA A 4 -15.37 -8.65 -5.73
C ALA A 4 -13.96 -9.21 -5.50
N LEU A 5 -13.71 -9.92 -4.39
CA LEU A 5 -12.41 -10.56 -4.11
C LEU A 5 -12.31 -11.98 -4.68
N LYS A 6 -13.37 -12.51 -5.31
CA LYS A 6 -13.33 -13.82 -5.97
C LYS A 6 -12.69 -13.78 -7.36
N SER A 7 -12.53 -12.59 -7.95
CA SER A 7 -11.97 -12.40 -9.29
C SER A 7 -10.70 -11.56 -9.22
N ASP A 8 -9.73 -11.85 -10.09
CA ASP A 8 -8.54 -11.03 -10.28
C ASP A 8 -8.85 -9.67 -10.97
N ALA A 9 -10.10 -9.40 -11.39
CA ALA A 9 -10.47 -8.15 -12.06
C ALA A 9 -10.13 -6.88 -11.24
N ILE A 10 -10.35 -6.90 -9.92
CA ILE A 10 -9.99 -5.78 -9.05
C ILE A 10 -8.47 -5.66 -8.88
N VAL A 11 -7.75 -6.79 -8.93
CA VAL A 11 -6.29 -6.84 -8.88
C VAL A 11 -5.70 -6.19 -10.12
N ASP A 12 -6.22 -6.54 -11.30
CA ASP A 12 -5.78 -5.98 -12.59
C ASP A 12 -6.08 -4.48 -12.67
N LYS A 13 -7.27 -4.07 -12.19
CA LYS A 13 -7.67 -2.65 -12.12
C LYS A 13 -6.70 -1.80 -11.29
N VAL A 14 -6.27 -2.30 -10.13
CA VAL A 14 -5.36 -1.56 -9.23
C VAL A 14 -3.88 -1.74 -9.64
N GLY A 15 -3.60 -2.66 -10.57
CA GLY A 15 -2.26 -2.90 -11.10
C GLY A 15 -1.39 -3.80 -10.20
N GLY A 16 -2.02 -4.78 -9.54
CA GLY A 16 -1.35 -5.88 -8.82
C GLY A 16 -1.82 -6.07 -7.38
N ARG A 17 -1.60 -7.28 -6.84
CA ARG A 17 -2.08 -7.70 -5.51
C ARG A 17 -1.45 -6.88 -4.38
N PHE A 18 -0.18 -6.52 -4.51
CA PHE A 18 0.52 -5.69 -3.53
C PHE A 18 -0.13 -4.30 -3.44
N LYS A 19 -0.34 -3.64 -4.58
CA LYS A 19 -0.99 -2.33 -4.66
C LYS A 19 -2.42 -2.37 -4.10
N LEU A 20 -3.19 -3.40 -4.44
CA LEU A 20 -4.52 -3.62 -3.88
C LEU A 20 -4.48 -3.73 -2.35
N CYS A 21 -3.59 -4.57 -1.81
CA CYS A 21 -3.45 -4.76 -0.37
C CYS A 21 -3.07 -3.45 0.34
N SER A 22 -2.07 -2.72 -0.18
CA SER A 22 -1.65 -1.43 0.37
C SER A 22 -2.76 -0.38 0.33
N LEU A 23 -3.53 -0.31 -0.77
CA LEU A 23 -4.64 0.62 -0.91
C LEU A 23 -5.74 0.31 0.11
N ILE A 24 -6.10 -0.98 0.27
CA ILE A 24 -7.10 -1.42 1.23
C ILE A 24 -6.68 -1.08 2.66
N GLN A 25 -5.45 -1.45 3.04
CA GLN A 25 -4.94 -1.20 4.39
C GLN A 25 -4.94 0.28 4.73
N ARG A 26 -4.43 1.12 3.81
CA ARG A 26 -4.39 2.58 4.02
C ARG A 26 -5.78 3.16 4.17
N ARG A 27 -6.73 2.73 3.35
CA ARG A 27 -8.10 3.27 3.41
C ARG A 27 -8.85 2.82 4.66
N LEU A 28 -8.67 1.57 5.09
CA LEU A 28 -9.24 1.09 6.35
C LEU A 28 -8.79 1.94 7.54
N VAL A 29 -7.50 2.25 7.63
CA VAL A 29 -6.97 3.13 8.71
C VAL A 29 -7.66 4.49 8.69
N GLN A 30 -7.84 5.10 7.52
CA GLN A 30 -8.55 6.39 7.42
C GLN A 30 -9.99 6.30 7.93
N LEU A 31 -10.72 5.24 7.58
CA LEU A 31 -12.09 5.02 8.08
C LEU A 31 -12.11 4.82 9.60
N MET A 32 -11.12 4.10 10.15
CA MET A 32 -10.95 3.92 11.60
C MET A 32 -10.61 5.24 12.32
N GLU A 33 -9.87 6.15 11.67
CA GLU A 33 -9.58 7.50 12.16
C GLU A 33 -10.76 8.48 12.01
N GLY A 34 -11.90 8.01 11.49
CA GLY A 34 -13.13 8.81 11.38
C GLY A 34 -13.31 9.53 10.04
N ALA A 35 -12.54 9.19 9.01
CA ALA A 35 -12.77 9.71 7.67
C ALA A 35 -14.17 9.32 7.16
N ARG A 36 -14.80 10.22 6.41
CA ARG A 36 -16.11 9.95 5.82
C ARG A 36 -15.98 8.92 4.68
N PRO A 37 -16.85 7.89 4.65
CA PRO A 37 -17.02 7.03 3.48
C PRO A 37 -17.40 7.85 2.23
N LEU A 38 -16.88 7.47 1.07
CA LEU A 38 -17.20 8.08 -0.23
C LEU A 38 -18.39 7.38 -0.92
N VAL A 39 -18.88 6.29 -0.32
CA VAL A 39 -20.05 5.51 -0.73
C VAL A 39 -20.96 5.28 0.48
N ASP A 40 -22.22 4.94 0.22
CA ASP A 40 -23.22 4.75 1.28
C ASP A 40 -22.92 3.52 2.14
N ARG A 41 -22.97 3.70 3.47
CA ARG A 41 -22.55 2.67 4.41
C ARG A 41 -23.56 1.53 4.48
N ASP A 42 -24.86 1.77 4.40
CA ASP A 42 -25.94 0.76 4.35
C ASP A 42 -25.75 -0.48 5.27
N GLY A 43 -25.13 -0.30 6.45
CA GLY A 43 -24.81 -1.40 7.38
C GLY A 43 -23.62 -2.30 6.98
N ARG A 44 -22.90 -1.96 5.92
CA ARG A 44 -21.70 -2.63 5.42
C ARG A 44 -20.49 -2.40 6.31
N SER A 45 -19.61 -3.39 6.32
CA SER A 45 -18.31 -3.31 6.99
C SER A 45 -17.37 -2.33 6.29
N ASP A 46 -16.36 -1.83 7.00
CA ASP A 46 -15.38 -0.90 6.43
C ASP A 46 -14.66 -1.50 5.23
N LEU A 47 -14.37 -2.80 5.26
CA LEU A 47 -13.71 -3.48 4.16
C LEU A 47 -14.59 -3.56 2.91
N GLU A 48 -15.90 -3.72 3.07
CA GLU A 48 -16.85 -3.68 1.95
C GLU A 48 -16.96 -2.27 1.36
N ILE A 49 -16.97 -1.23 2.20
CA ILE A 49 -16.93 0.18 1.77
C ILE A 49 -15.67 0.43 0.94
N VAL A 50 -14.50 0.06 1.45
CA VAL A 50 -13.23 0.27 0.76
C VAL A 50 -13.21 -0.40 -0.61
N ILE A 51 -13.71 -1.64 -0.70
CA ILE A 51 -13.78 -2.36 -1.97
C ILE A 51 -14.70 -1.66 -2.96
N GLU A 52 -15.86 -1.19 -2.51
CA GLU A 52 -16.79 -0.48 -3.37
C GLU A 52 -16.24 0.88 -3.83
N GLU A 53 -15.53 1.60 -2.96
CA GLU A 53 -14.82 2.83 -3.33
C GLU A 53 -13.76 2.57 -4.42
N ILE A 54 -13.05 1.44 -4.37
CA ILE A 54 -12.11 1.02 -5.43
C ILE A 54 -12.85 0.66 -6.72
N LEU A 55 -13.95 -0.09 -6.63
CA LEU A 55 -14.72 -0.50 -7.80
C LEU A 55 -15.32 0.71 -8.53
N GLN A 56 -15.77 1.72 -7.79
CA GLN A 56 -16.33 2.98 -8.29
C GLN A 56 -15.28 4.05 -8.63
N ASP A 57 -13.98 3.70 -8.63
CA ASP A 57 -12.87 4.62 -8.94
C ASP A 57 -12.82 5.87 -8.05
N LYS A 58 -13.35 5.79 -6.82
CA LYS A 58 -13.35 6.92 -5.86
C LYS A 58 -12.00 7.07 -5.17
N ILE A 59 -11.24 5.99 -5.04
CA ILE A 59 -9.90 5.98 -4.46
C ILE A 59 -8.92 5.26 -5.39
N THR A 60 -7.69 5.78 -5.48
CA THR A 60 -6.60 5.19 -6.25
C THR A 60 -5.27 5.40 -5.55
N LEU A 61 -4.24 4.64 -5.93
CA LEU A 61 -2.86 4.90 -5.49
C LEU A 61 -2.21 5.90 -6.45
N GLU A 62 -2.06 7.14 -6.01
CA GLU A 62 -1.17 8.08 -6.70
C GLU A 62 0.29 7.74 -6.36
N ILE A 63 1.05 7.36 -7.39
CA ILE A 63 2.51 7.28 -7.29
C ILE A 63 3.03 8.64 -7.77
N PRO A 64 3.67 9.45 -6.90
CA PRO A 64 4.27 10.71 -7.30
C PRO A 64 5.17 10.50 -8.52
N ARG A 65 4.87 11.22 -9.61
CA ARG A 65 5.57 11.08 -10.90
C ARG A 65 7.08 11.31 -10.76
N ASP A 66 7.50 12.13 -9.79
CA ASP A 66 8.91 12.41 -9.47
C ASP A 66 9.71 11.20 -8.97
N LEU A 67 9.07 10.20 -8.35
CA LEU A 67 9.75 8.97 -7.92
C LEU A 67 10.11 8.07 -9.11
N ALA A 68 9.31 8.08 -10.18
CA ALA A 68 9.56 7.28 -11.38
C ALA A 68 10.77 7.81 -12.18
N SER A 69 10.95 9.12 -12.23
CA SER A 69 12.10 9.77 -12.88
C SER A 69 13.42 9.56 -12.12
N ASN A 70 13.38 9.42 -10.79
CA ASN A 70 14.59 9.26 -9.97
C ASN A 70 15.12 7.83 -9.87
N LEU A 71 14.39 6.81 -10.35
CA LEU A 71 14.90 5.43 -10.45
C LEU A 71 16.07 5.29 -11.44
N GLY A 72 16.24 6.25 -12.37
CA GLY A 72 17.43 6.36 -13.21
C GLY A 72 18.62 7.07 -12.55
N ALA A 73 18.45 7.63 -11.36
CA ALA A 73 19.44 8.48 -10.67
C ALA A 73 19.86 7.93 -9.29
N LEU A 74 19.43 6.73 -8.89
CA LEU A 74 19.90 6.11 -7.66
C LEU A 74 21.41 5.79 -7.80
N PRO A 75 22.28 6.35 -6.95
CA PRO A 75 23.67 5.91 -6.91
C PRO A 75 23.71 4.44 -6.48
N ALA A 76 24.52 3.63 -7.16
CA ALA A 76 24.66 2.18 -6.98
C ALA A 76 25.19 1.73 -5.59
N THR A 77 25.15 2.60 -4.58
CA THR A 77 25.78 2.38 -3.26
C THR A 77 24.82 1.94 -2.16
N VAL A 78 23.52 1.84 -2.41
CA VAL A 78 22.57 1.17 -1.50
C VAL A 78 22.64 -0.36 -1.67
N ALA A 79 23.86 -0.89 -1.71
CA ALA A 79 24.10 -2.32 -1.49
C ALA A 79 24.11 -2.55 0.02
N LEU A 80 23.03 -3.18 0.48
CA LEU A 80 22.87 -3.73 1.81
C LEU A 80 24.11 -4.58 2.19
N GLY A 81 24.84 -4.18 3.24
CA GLY A 81 25.60 -5.11 4.09
C GLY A 81 27.13 -5.00 4.08
N ALA A 82 27.68 -4.51 5.20
CA ALA A 82 28.65 -5.27 5.98
C ALA A 82 28.54 -4.87 7.45
N PRO A 83 28.35 -5.80 8.40
CA PRO A 83 28.58 -5.50 9.81
C PRO A 83 30.07 -5.22 9.98
N SER A 84 30.42 -3.98 10.32
CA SER A 84 31.78 -3.60 10.67
C SER A 84 32.20 -4.34 11.95
N GLU A 85 33.14 -5.28 11.78
CA GLU A 85 34.09 -5.92 12.71
C GLU A 85 33.79 -6.07 14.23
N PRO A 86 34.20 -7.20 14.84
CA PRO A 86 33.90 -7.51 16.22
C PRO A 86 34.69 -6.63 17.18
N ALA A 87 34.02 -6.22 18.26
CA ALA A 87 34.58 -5.46 19.37
C ALA A 87 35.92 -6.05 19.86
N ALA A 88 37.01 -5.35 19.59
CA ALA A 88 38.28 -5.58 20.24
C ALA A 88 38.13 -5.20 21.74
N LEU A 89 38.22 -6.21 22.60
CA LEU A 89 38.38 -6.05 24.04
C LEU A 89 39.68 -5.29 24.33
N PRO A 90 39.66 -4.18 25.08
CA PRO A 90 40.89 -3.65 25.65
C PRO A 90 41.26 -4.43 26.93
N SER A 91 42.39 -5.12 26.90
CA SER A 91 43.17 -5.48 28.09
C SER A 91 44.43 -4.61 28.09
N PRO A 92 44.87 -4.09 29.25
CA PRO A 92 45.70 -4.91 30.14
C PRO A 92 45.25 -4.94 31.60
#